data_AF-A0A9E6CVX3-F1
#
_entry.id   AF-A0A9E6CVX3-F1
#
_cell.length_a   1.000
_cell.length_b   1.000
_cell.length_c   1.000
_cell.angle_alpha   90.00
_cell.angle_beta   90.00
_cell.angle_gamma   90.00
#
_symmetry.space_group_name_H-M   'P 1'
#
loop_
_entity.id
_entity.type
_entity.pdbx_description
1 polymer ?
#
loop_
_entity_poly.entity_id
_entity_poly.type
_entity_poly.pdbx_seq_one_letter_code
_entity_poly.pdbx_strand_id
1 'polypeptide(L)'
;MMAPQDSQSSCIAVIILAAGKSARLGSPKQLLSYRDKTLLQHSIDTALESQASLILVVLGSEKDTIEKELNQSQIFILENSSWESGMASSIS
;
A
#
# COMPACT_ATOMS: atom_id res chain seq x y z
N MET A 1 45.60 -5.47 -3.71
CA MET A 1 44.62 -5.49 -4.81
C MET A 1 43.27 -5.78 -4.18
N MET A 2 42.43 -4.76 -4.03
CA MET A 2 41.09 -4.88 -3.41
C MET A 2 40.16 -5.61 -4.37
N ALA A 3 39.46 -6.63 -3.88
CA ALA A 3 38.41 -7.30 -4.64
C ALA A 3 37.29 -6.29 -5.00
N PRO A 4 36.62 -6.45 -6.15
CA PRO A 4 35.45 -5.65 -6.46
C PRO A 4 34.37 -5.96 -5.40
N GLN A 5 33.86 -4.92 -4.75
CA GLN A 5 32.67 -5.03 -3.92
C GLN A 5 31.48 -5.11 -4.89
N ASP A 6 30.85 -6.28 -4.97
CA ASP A 6 29.57 -6.44 -5.66
C ASP A 6 28.54 -5.53 -5.00
N SER A 7 28.27 -4.39 -5.63
CA SER A 7 27.19 -3.49 -5.24
C SER A 7 25.88 -4.09 -5.73
N GLN A 8 25.42 -5.15 -5.06
CA GLN A 8 24.04 -5.62 -5.21
C GLN A 8 23.14 -4.59 -4.53
N SER A 9 22.65 -3.65 -5.32
CA SER A 9 21.56 -2.76 -4.93
C SER A 9 20.31 -3.63 -4.70
N SER A 10 20.10 -4.06 -3.45
CA SER A 10 18.86 -4.74 -3.07
C SER A 10 17.67 -3.82 -3.35
N CYS A 11 16.92 -4.14 -4.40
CA CYS A 11 15.68 -3.45 -4.73
C CYS A 11 14.58 -3.99 -3.81
N ILE A 12 14.29 -3.26 -2.73
CA ILE A 12 13.24 -3.62 -1.77
C ILE A 12 11.94 -2.94 -2.19
N ALA A 13 10.86 -3.72 -2.26
CA ALA A 13 9.51 -3.20 -2.48
C ALA A 13 8.65 -3.35 -1.22
N VAL A 14 7.76 -2.40 -0.99
CA VAL A 14 6.73 -2.45 0.05
C VAL A 14 5.37 -2.61 -0.61
N ILE A 15 4.58 -3.55 -0.13
CA ILE A 15 3.21 -3.80 -0.59
C ILE A 15 2.24 -3.55 0.56
N ILE A 16 1.34 -2.57 0.39
CA ILE A 16 0.31 -2.21 1.37
C ILE A 16 -1.01 -2.82 0.91
N LEU A 17 -1.48 -3.83 1.63
CA LEU A 17 -2.74 -4.52 1.32
C LEU A 17 -3.93 -3.81 1.95
N ALA A 18 -4.67 -3.07 1.13
CA ALA A 18 -5.78 -2.21 1.54
C ALA A 18 -7.08 -2.49 0.74
N ALA A 19 -7.24 -3.71 0.19
CA ALA A 19 -8.37 -4.07 -0.66
C ALA A 19 -9.66 -4.49 0.08
N GLY A 20 -9.58 -4.72 1.40
CA GLY A 20 -10.68 -5.31 2.17
C GLY A 20 -11.83 -4.34 2.52
N LYS A 21 -13.07 -4.82 2.44
CA LYS A 21 -14.33 -4.09 2.77
C LYS A 21 -14.48 -3.60 4.21
N SER A 22 -13.63 -4.03 5.14
CA SER A 22 -13.75 -3.62 6.56
C SER A 22 -15.11 -3.90 7.19
N ALA A 23 -15.77 -5.00 6.81
CA ALA A 23 -17.19 -5.29 7.08
C ALA A 23 -17.65 -5.20 8.55
N ARG A 24 -16.76 -5.41 9.53
CA ARG A 24 -17.08 -5.28 10.96
C ARG A 24 -17.20 -3.83 11.45
N LEU A 25 -16.61 -2.87 10.72
CA LEU A 25 -16.53 -1.47 11.13
C LEU A 25 -17.60 -0.59 10.45
N GLY A 26 -18.31 -1.11 9.46
CA GLY A 26 -19.39 -0.41 8.75
C GLY A 26 -18.93 0.68 7.76
N SER A 27 -17.69 1.13 7.85
CA SER A 27 -17.03 2.06 6.91
C SER A 27 -15.64 1.56 6.51
N PRO A 28 -15.05 2.06 5.39
CA PRO A 28 -13.71 1.68 4.98
C PRO A 28 -12.68 2.10 6.04
N LYS A 29 -12.04 1.13 6.71
CA LYS A 29 -10.99 1.40 7.72
C LYS A 29 -9.84 2.22 7.15
N GLN A 30 -9.58 2.07 5.85
CA GLN A 30 -8.56 2.77 5.09
C GLN A 30 -8.70 4.29 5.21
N LEU A 31 -9.94 4.79 5.33
CA LEU A 31 -10.27 6.20 5.43
C LEU A 31 -10.49 6.70 6.86
N LEU A 32 -10.27 5.85 7.87
CA LEU A 32 -10.35 6.30 9.26
C LEU A 32 -9.27 7.34 9.53
N SER A 33 -9.69 8.47 10.08
CA SER A 33 -8.79 9.55 10.49
C SER A 33 -7.96 9.14 11.71
N TYR A 34 -6.65 9.34 11.62
CA TYR A 34 -5.66 9.13 12.65
C TYR A 34 -4.58 10.20 12.51
N ARG A 35 -4.41 11.04 13.56
CA ARG A 35 -3.41 12.13 13.60
C ARG A 35 -3.41 12.97 12.31
N ASP A 36 -4.59 13.52 11.99
CA ASP A 36 -4.84 14.42 10.85
C ASP A 36 -4.72 13.81 9.44
N LYS A 37 -4.46 12.50 9.34
CA LYS A 37 -4.39 11.75 8.07
C LYS A 37 -5.26 10.50 8.12
N THR A 38 -5.48 9.83 7.00
CA THR A 38 -6.13 8.51 7.01
C THR A 38 -5.13 7.43 7.47
N LEU A 39 -5.61 6.31 8.02
CA LEU A 39 -4.74 5.17 8.36
C LEU A 39 -3.92 4.67 7.16
N LEU A 40 -4.52 4.67 5.97
CA LEU A 40 -3.83 4.28 4.74
C LEU A 40 -2.74 5.30 4.38
N GLN A 41 -3.03 6.60 4.45
CA GLN A 41 -2.02 7.63 4.18
C GLN A 41 -0.86 7.55 5.18
N HIS A 42 -1.12 7.30 6.46
CA HIS A 42 -0.06 7.11 7.45
C HIS A 42 0.85 5.91 7.12
N SER A 43 0.27 4.81 6.62
CA SER A 43 1.02 3.63 6.19
C SER A 43 1.87 3.91 4.96
N ILE A 44 1.33 4.69 4.01
CA ILE A 44 2.05 5.15 2.81
C ILE A 44 3.22 6.05 3.19
N ASP A 45 3.00 7.04 4.05
CA ASP A 45 4.04 7.97 4.50
C ASP A 45 5.18 7.21 5.19
N THR A 46 4.85 6.25 6.05
CA THR A 46 5.84 5.40 6.73
C THR A 46 6.64 4.55 5.73
N ALA A 47 6.00 4.07 4.66
CA ALA A 47 6.69 3.33 3.61
C ALA A 47 7.60 4.24 2.76
N LEU A 48 7.18 5.48 2.50
CA LEU A 48 7.97 6.48 1.78
C LEU A 48 9.20 6.96 2.55
N GLU A 49 9.13 6.96 3.88
CA GLU A 49 10.27 7.25 4.76
C GLU A 49 11.29 6.10 4.84
N SER A 50 10.97 4.93 4.25
CA SER A 50 11.85 3.77 4.22
C SER A 50 12.87 3.82 3.07
N GLN A 51 13.78 2.84 3.01
CA GLN A 51 14.71 2.66 1.88
C GLN A 51 14.10 1.86 0.71
N ALA A 52 12.78 1.65 0.71
CA ALA A 52 12.10 0.94 -0.36
C ALA A 52 12.21 1.69 -1.69
N SER A 53 12.56 0.97 -2.75
CA SER A 53 12.66 1.49 -4.10
C SER A 53 11.30 1.54 -4.81
N LEU A 54 10.31 0.81 -4.30
CA LEU A 54 8.98 0.69 -4.88
C LEU A 54 7.92 0.54 -3.79
N ILE A 55 6.83 1.29 -3.92
CA ILE A 55 5.68 1.19 -3.01
C ILE A 55 4.43 0.89 -3.85
N LEU A 56 3.82 -0.24 -3.54
CA LEU A 56 2.59 -0.72 -4.16
C LEU A 56 1.46 -0.67 -3.13
N VAL A 57 0.32 -0.10 -3.52
CA VAL A 57 -0.89 -0.07 -2.70
C VAL A 57 -1.97 -0.87 -3.40
N VAL A 58 -2.40 -1.98 -2.81
CA VAL A 58 -3.45 -2.82 -3.38
C VAL A 58 -4.79 -2.39 -2.81
N LEU A 59 -5.66 -1.85 -3.66
CA LEU A 59 -7.04 -1.45 -3.36
C LEU A 59 -8.03 -2.49 -3.90
N GLY A 60 -9.29 -2.38 -3.49
CA GLY A 60 -10.35 -3.33 -3.86
C GLY A 60 -11.71 -2.70 -3.58
N SER A 61 -12.37 -3.11 -2.50
CA SER A 61 -13.62 -2.47 -2.07
C SER A 61 -13.43 -0.95 -1.92
N GLU A 62 -14.34 -0.16 -2.50
CA GLU A 62 -14.34 1.31 -2.42
C GLU A 62 -13.08 1.98 -3.00
N LYS A 63 -12.39 1.33 -3.96
CA LYS A 63 -11.18 1.86 -4.63
C LYS A 63 -11.32 3.32 -5.04
N ASP A 64 -12.34 3.67 -5.83
CA ASP A 64 -12.50 5.02 -6.39
C ASP A 64 -12.61 6.10 -5.31
N THR A 65 -13.24 5.76 -4.19
CA THR A 65 -13.37 6.66 -3.04
C THR A 65 -12.02 6.81 -2.33
N ILE A 66 -11.33 5.70 -2.10
CA ILE A 66 -10.03 5.69 -1.41
C ILE A 66 -8.96 6.40 -2.25
N GLU A 67 -8.91 6.12 -3.54
CA GLU A 67 -7.90 6.61 -4.47
C GLU A 67 -7.90 8.15 -4.60
N LYS A 68 -9.07 8.79 -4.49
CA LYS A 68 -9.21 10.25 -4.53
C LYS A 68 -8.63 10.96 -3.30
N GLU A 69 -8.54 10.26 -2.17
CA GLU A 69 -8.05 10.79 -0.89
C GLU A 69 -6.53 10.58 -0.73
N LEU A 70 -5.87 9.89 -1.66
CA LEU A 70 -4.45 9.55 -1.59
C LEU A 70 -3.60 10.45 -2.48
N ASN A 71 -2.41 10.81 -2.01
CA ASN A 71 -1.37 11.38 -2.86
C ASN A 71 -0.64 10.25 -3.61
N GLN A 72 -0.80 10.23 -4.94
CA GLN A 72 -0.28 9.15 -5.79
C GLN A 72 1.12 9.40 -6.37
N SER A 73 1.73 10.56 -6.10
CA SER A 73 2.96 10.99 -6.78
C SER A 73 4.16 10.04 -6.62
N GLN A 74 4.16 9.18 -5.60
CA GLN A 74 5.29 8.31 -5.24
C GLN A 74 4.86 6.85 -4.97
N ILE A 75 3.63 6.48 -5.33
CA ILE A 75 3.09 5.12 -5.12
C ILE A 75 2.45 4.60 -6.40
N PHE A 76 2.38 3.27 -6.52
CA PHE A 76 1.60 2.62 -7.56
C PHE A 76 0.38 1.95 -6.96
N ILE A 77 -0.79 2.25 -7.51
CA ILE A 77 -2.05 1.66 -7.07
C ILE A 77 -2.36 0.44 -7.96
N LEU A 78 -2.57 -0.70 -7.32
CA LEU A 78 -3.05 -1.92 -7.94
C LEU A 78 -4.47 -2.20 -7.48
N GLU A 79 -5.31 -2.72 -8.37
CA GLU A 79 -6.67 -3.12 -8.03
C GLU A 79 -6.75 -4.64 -7.92
N ASN A 80 -7.28 -5.13 -6.79
CA ASN A 80 -7.74 -6.49 -6.63
C ASN A 80 -9.26 -6.52 -6.68
N SER A 81 -9.84 -6.77 -7.85
CA SER A 81 -11.29 -6.91 -8.04
C SER A 81 -11.86 -8.16 -7.37
N SER A 82 -11.01 -9.14 -7.03
CA SER A 82 -11.36 -10.41 -6.36
C SER A 82 -11.23 -10.35 -4.84
N TRP A 83 -11.17 -9.16 -4.24
CA TRP A 83 -10.94 -8.95 -2.80
C TRP A 83 -11.90 -9.73 -1.88
N GLU A 84 -13.10 -10.08 -2.36
CA GLU A 84 -14.09 -10.88 -1.63
C GLU A 84 -13.62 -12.31 -1.33
N SER A 85 -12.70 -12.84 -2.15
CA SER A 85 -12.10 -14.17 -1.94
C SER A 85 -11.05 -14.21 -0.82
N GLY A 86 -10.79 -13.07 -0.17
CA GLY A 86 -9.90 -12.95 0.98
C GLY A 86 -8.52 -12.37 0.64
N MET A 87 -7.71 -12.08 1.67
CA MET A 87 -6.42 -11.36 1.54
C MET A 87 -5.41 -12.05 0.62
N ALA A 88 -5.44 -13.38 0.51
CA ALA A 88 -4.54 -14.15 -0.35
C ALA A 88 -4.67 -13.75 -1.84
N SER A 89 -5.87 -13.34 -2.27
CA SER A 89 -6.11 -12.87 -3.64
C SER A 89 -5.39 -11.57 -4.00
N SER A 90 -4.89 -10.82 -3.00
CA SER A 90 -4.11 -9.61 -3.23
C SER A 90 -2.63 -9.88 -3.48
N ILE A 91 -2.19 -11.14 -3.37
CA ILE A 91 -0.79 -11.57 -3.57
C ILE A 91 -0.67 -12.53 -4.77
N SER A 92 -1.71 -13.32 -5.03
CA SER A 92 -1.75 -14.39 -6.04
C SER A 92 -1.84 -13.90 -7.47
#